data_AF-A0A820F133-F1
#
_entry.id   AF-A0A820F133-F1
#
_cell.length_a   1.000
_cell.length_b   1.000
_cell.length_c   1.000
_cell.angle_alpha   90.00
_cell.angle_beta   90.00
_cell.angle_gamma   90.00
#
_symmetry.space_group_name_H-M   'P 1'
#
loop_
_entity.id
_entity.type
_entity.pdbx_description
1 polymer ?
#
loop_
_entity_poly.entity_id
_entity_poly.type
_entity_poly.pdbx_seq_one_letter_code
_entity_poly.pdbx_strand_id
1 'polypeptide(L)'
;MNKQHALIFIAMAIMVDNVYGSYLQVKILSAHSVFDKTQDVAVEVQYNNTSNYTISIYKWCLPNNELNDPLFKVTCNNVPVNYIGPLVKRHEPTIEDMIPLEPGKTKIIQTRLSSAY
;
A
#
# COMPACT_ATOMS: atom_id res chain seq x y z
N MET A 1 -10.35 -10.32 43.69
CA MET A 1 -10.14 -8.90 43.32
C MET A 1 -8.66 -8.75 43.01
N ASN A 2 -8.18 -8.31 41.84
CA ASN A 2 -8.78 -7.47 40.82
C ASN A 2 -8.06 -7.77 39.49
N LYS A 3 -8.80 -8.29 38.50
CA LYS A 3 -8.30 -8.51 37.14
C LYS A 3 -8.34 -7.17 36.40
N GLN A 4 -7.20 -6.53 36.21
CA GLN A 4 -7.07 -5.41 35.26
C GLN A 4 -6.89 -6.03 33.87
N HIS A 5 -8.01 -6.22 33.19
CA HIS A 5 -8.06 -6.58 31.79
C HIS A 5 -7.48 -5.43 30.96
N ALA A 6 -6.22 -5.55 30.55
CA ALA A 6 -5.69 -4.72 29.48
C ALA A 6 -6.46 -5.06 28.21
N LEU A 7 -7.35 -4.15 27.80
CA LEU A 7 -8.05 -4.20 26.52
C LEU A 7 -7.01 -4.11 25.40
N ILE A 8 -6.64 -5.27 24.88
CA ILE A 8 -5.88 -5.44 23.65
C ILE A 8 -6.83 -5.16 22.50
N PHE A 9 -6.76 -3.95 21.92
CA PHE A 9 -7.40 -3.64 20.64
C PHE A 9 -6.51 -4.16 19.51
N ILE A 10 -6.60 -5.46 19.21
CA ILE A 10 -6.13 -5.99 17.93
C ILE A 10 -7.24 -5.75 16.91
N ALA A 11 -7.12 -4.67 16.15
CA ALA A 11 -7.81 -4.54 14.87
C ALA A 11 -6.80 -4.88 13.77
N MET A 12 -6.57 -6.17 13.58
CA MET A 12 -5.77 -6.69 12.47
C MET A 12 -6.75 -7.08 11.37
N ALA A 13 -7.00 -6.16 10.44
CA ALA A 13 -7.59 -6.51 9.15
C ALA A 13 -6.45 -6.60 8.13
N ILE A 14 -5.78 -7.76 8.05
CA ILE A 14 -5.08 -8.10 6.81
C ILE A 14 -6.16 -8.58 5.85
N MET A 15 -6.70 -7.67 5.04
CA MET A 15 -7.42 -8.05 3.83
C MET A 15 -6.37 -8.52 2.82
N VAL A 16 -6.09 -9.82 2.75
CA VAL A 16 -5.39 -10.38 1.60
C VAL A 16 -6.42 -10.58 0.51
N ASP A 17 -6.68 -9.53 -0.27
CA ASP A 17 -7.45 -9.68 -1.50
C ASP A 17 -6.58 -10.43 -2.52
N ASN A 18 -6.64 -11.76 -2.49
CA ASN A 18 -6.12 -12.56 -3.59
C ASN A 18 -7.01 -12.30 -4.81
N VAL A 19 -6.61 -11.39 -5.68
CA VAL A 19 -7.22 -11.24 -7.01
C VAL A 19 -6.83 -12.48 -7.83
N TYR A 20 -7.63 -13.55 -7.71
CA TYR A 20 -7.49 -14.75 -8.53
C TYR A 20 -7.79 -14.37 -9.99
N GLY A 21 -6.74 -14.38 -10.83
CA GLY A 21 -6.83 -14.08 -12.26
C GLY A 21 -5.98 -12.91 -12.74
N SER A 22 -5.27 -12.20 -11.85
CA SER A 22 -4.33 -11.15 -12.27
C SER A 22 -2.91 -11.69 -12.36
N TYR A 23 -2.28 -11.50 -13.53
CA TYR A 23 -0.86 -11.72 -13.78
C TYR A 23 0.06 -10.86 -12.90
N LEU A 24 -0.49 -9.79 -12.31
CA LEU A 24 0.16 -8.94 -11.32
C LEU A 24 -0.55 -9.09 -9.99
N GLN A 25 0.12 -9.69 -9.00
CA GLN A 25 -0.36 -9.78 -7.63
C GLN A 25 0.18 -8.61 -6.82
N VAL A 26 -0.68 -7.98 -6.02
CA VAL A 26 -0.28 -6.90 -5.12
C VAL A 26 -0.56 -7.32 -3.68
N LYS A 27 0.44 -7.22 -2.82
CA LYS A 27 0.30 -7.48 -1.38
C LYS A 27 0.69 -6.23 -0.61
N ILE A 28 -0.07 -5.91 0.43
CA ILE A 28 0.23 -4.81 1.35
C ILE A 28 0.53 -5.44 2.71
N LEU A 29 1.71 -5.17 3.22
CA LEU A 29 2.19 -5.64 4.52
C LEU A 29 2.39 -4.42 5.43
N SER A 30 1.97 -4.52 6.68
CA SER A 30 2.29 -3.50 7.67
C SER A 30 3.72 -3.72 8.17
N ALA A 31 4.51 -2.64 8.30
CA ALA A 31 5.84 -2.74 8.89
C ALA A 31 5.78 -3.15 10.38
N HIS A 32 4.70 -2.75 11.07
CA HIS A 32 4.47 -3.05 12.48
C HIS A 32 3.03 -3.50 12.72
N SER A 33 2.83 -4.38 13.70
CA SER A 33 1.49 -4.83 14.12
C SER A 33 0.86 -3.95 15.20
N VAL A 34 1.66 -3.11 15.86
CA VAL A 34 1.25 -2.17 16.90
C VAL A 34 2.00 -0.87 16.65
N PHE A 35 1.30 0.25 16.78
CA PHE A 35 1.85 1.59 16.59
C PHE A 35 1.66 2.41 17.86
N ASP A 36 2.72 3.07 18.30
CA ASP A 36 2.63 4.12 19.31
C ASP A 36 2.09 5.41 18.68
N LYS A 37 1.56 6.33 19.51
CA LYS A 37 0.95 7.60 19.05
C LYS A 37 1.90 8.50 18.24
N THR A 38 3.21 8.30 18.38
CA THR A 38 4.24 9.11 17.74
C THR A 38 4.90 8.41 16.54
N GLN A 39 4.51 7.17 16.25
CA GLN A 39 5.10 6.39 15.17
C GLN A 39 4.38 6.63 13.86
N ASP A 40 5.18 6.73 12.81
CA ASP A 40 4.67 6.79 11.46
C ASP A 40 4.04 5.44 11.05
N VAL A 41 2.89 5.52 10.38
CA VAL A 41 2.22 4.33 9.84
C VAL A 41 2.82 4.04 8.48
N ALA A 42 3.77 3.11 8.44
CA ALA A 42 4.44 2.66 7.22
C ALA A 42 3.92 1.29 6.77
N VAL A 43 3.73 1.14 5.46
CA VAL A 43 3.36 -0.12 4.81
C VAL A 43 4.34 -0.45 3.70
N GLU A 44 4.52 -1.74 3.46
CA GLU A 44 5.27 -2.29 2.35
C GLU A 44 4.29 -2.83 1.31
N VAL A 45 4.42 -2.36 0.07
CA VAL A 45 3.64 -2.82 -1.06
C VAL A 45 4.51 -3.66 -1.98
N GLN A 46 4.11 -4.90 -2.20
CA GLN A 46 4.79 -5.87 -3.04
C GLN A 46 3.99 -6.11 -4.31
N TYR A 47 4.57 -5.80 -5.46
CA TYR A 47 4.05 -6.06 -6.79
C TYR A 47 4.76 -7.28 -7.37
N ASN A 48 4.07 -8.40 -7.51
CA ASN A 48 4.63 -9.66 -7.97
C ASN A 48 4.08 -10.02 -9.36
N ASN A 49 4.94 -10.11 -10.36
CA ASN A 49 4.57 -10.59 -11.68
C ASN A 49 4.58 -12.13 -11.69
N THR A 50 3.40 -12.74 -11.74
CA THR A 50 3.22 -14.20 -11.81
C THR A 50 3.02 -14.72 -13.23
N SER A 51 3.17 -13.88 -14.24
CA SER A 51 3.10 -14.29 -15.65
C SER A 51 4.44 -14.76 -16.20
N ASN A 52 4.41 -15.18 -17.47
CA ASN A 52 5.57 -15.52 -18.29
C ASN A 52 6.00 -14.39 -19.24
N TYR A 53 5.46 -13.17 -19.13
CA TYR A 53 5.87 -12.01 -19.92
C TYR A 53 6.12 -10.76 -19.04
N THR A 54 6.85 -9.79 -19.57
CA THR A 54 7.12 -8.54 -18.85
C THR A 54 5.84 -7.71 -18.75
N ILE A 55 5.52 -7.27 -17.54
CA ILE A 55 4.39 -6.37 -17.27
C ILE A 55 4.94 -4.96 -17.10
N SER A 56 4.36 -3.99 -17.81
CA SER A 56 4.68 -2.57 -17.62
C SER A 56 3.74 -1.95 -16.60
N ILE A 57 4.29 -1.35 -15.55
CA ILE A 57 3.54 -0.70 -14.46
C ILE A 57 3.78 0.80 -14.54
N TYR A 58 2.72 1.61 -14.50
CA TYR A 58 2.87 3.06 -14.40
C TYR A 58 3.55 3.45 -13.10
N LYS A 59 4.59 4.28 -13.19
CA LYS A 59 5.31 4.86 -12.05
C LYS A 59 4.38 5.60 -11.09
N TRP A 60 3.25 6.10 -11.58
CA TRP A 60 2.26 6.83 -10.80
C TRP A 60 1.40 5.93 -9.90
N CYS A 61 1.26 4.65 -10.24
CA CYS A 61 0.57 3.65 -9.41
C CYS A 61 1.47 3.04 -8.32
N LEU A 62 2.75 3.43 -8.30
CA LEU A 62 3.70 3.00 -7.31
C LEU A 62 3.71 4.00 -6.15
N PRO A 63 3.50 3.55 -4.90
CA PRO A 63 3.45 4.41 -3.73
C PRO A 63 4.87 4.75 -3.29
N ASN A 64 5.56 5.54 -4.10
CA ASN A 64 6.92 5.98 -3.85
C ASN A 64 6.99 6.80 -2.54
N ASN A 65 8.19 7.22 -2.10
CA ASN A 65 8.40 7.84 -0.78
C ASN A 65 7.41 8.97 -0.40
N GLU A 66 6.92 9.73 -1.38
CA GLU A 66 5.85 10.70 -1.20
C GLU A 66 4.61 10.28 -2.00
N LEU A 67 3.47 10.20 -1.31
CA LEU A 67 2.18 9.92 -1.94
C LEU A 67 1.70 11.18 -2.66
N ASN A 68 1.46 11.04 -3.95
CA ASN A 68 1.02 12.11 -4.85
C ASN A 68 -0.36 11.85 -5.46
N ASP A 69 -0.99 10.75 -5.05
CA ASP A 69 -2.35 10.34 -5.39
C ASP A 69 -2.94 9.48 -4.26
N PRO A 70 -4.27 9.38 -4.16
CA PRO A 70 -4.96 8.52 -3.20
C PRO A 70 -4.90 7.04 -3.63
N LEU A 71 -3.72 6.43 -3.56
CA LEU A 71 -3.49 5.04 -3.95
C LEU A 71 -4.06 4.01 -2.95
N PHE A 72 -4.44 4.47 -1.75
CA PHE A 72 -4.91 3.62 -0.66
C PHE A 72 -6.33 3.98 -0.24
N LYS A 73 -7.08 2.96 0.17
CA LYS A 73 -8.30 3.13 0.97
C LYS A 73 -7.95 2.88 2.43
N VAL A 74 -7.97 3.93 3.23
CA VAL A 74 -7.63 3.87 4.66
C VAL A 74 -8.89 4.01 5.49
N THR A 75 -9.03 3.17 6.53
CA THR A 75 -10.13 3.24 7.49
C THR A 75 -9.58 3.10 8.90
N CYS A 76 -10.04 3.92 9.83
CA CYS A 76 -9.75 3.83 11.25
C CYS A 76 -11.04 3.60 12.02
N ASN A 77 -11.15 2.51 12.79
CA ASN A 77 -12.39 2.12 13.47
C ASN A 77 -13.62 2.12 12.53
N ASN A 78 -13.45 1.58 11.32
CA ASN A 78 -14.43 1.56 10.23
C ASN A 78 -14.84 2.93 9.67
N VAL A 79 -14.23 4.03 10.13
CA VAL A 79 -14.43 5.37 9.57
C VAL A 79 -13.38 5.61 8.47
N PRO A 80 -13.78 5.95 7.23
CA PRO A 80 -12.83 6.31 6.19
C PRO A 80 -11.94 7.47 6.60
N VAL A 81 -10.65 7.36 6.31
CA VAL A 81 -9.67 8.43 6.47
C VAL A 81 -9.42 9.05 5.11
N ASN A 82 -9.56 10.38 5.02
CA ASN A 82 -9.43 11.11 3.77
C ASN A 82 -7.96 11.29 3.39
N TYR A 83 -7.68 11.20 2.10
CA TYR A 83 -6.39 11.61 1.57
C TYR A 83 -6.26 13.14 1.61
N ILE A 84 -5.15 13.62 2.18
CA ILE A 84 -4.81 15.05 2.33
C ILE A 84 -3.50 15.42 1.61
N GLY A 85 -2.88 14.47 0.90
CA GLY A 85 -1.68 14.71 0.11
C GLY A 85 -1.96 15.50 -1.19
N PRO A 86 -0.89 15.85 -1.94
CA PRO A 86 -1.03 16.53 -3.21
C PRO A 86 -1.74 15.65 -4.25
N LEU A 87 -2.41 16.30 -5.20
CA LEU A 87 -2.97 15.66 -6.39
C LEU A 87 -2.25 16.19 -7.62
N VAL A 88 -1.59 15.31 -8.36
CA VAL A 88 -0.75 15.70 -9.49
C VAL A 88 -1.50 15.52 -10.81
N LYS A 89 -1.72 16.62 -11.53
CA LYS A 89 -2.19 16.58 -12.92
C LYS A 89 -1.07 16.10 -13.84
N ARG A 90 -1.37 15.18 -14.74
CA ARG A 90 -0.37 14.53 -15.60
C ARG A 90 -0.74 14.64 -17.07
N HIS A 91 0.27 14.48 -17.93
CA HIS A 91 0.09 14.33 -19.36
C HIS A 91 -0.43 12.91 -19.67
N GLU A 92 -0.73 12.63 -20.94
CA GLU A 92 -1.08 11.28 -21.36
C GLU A 92 0.10 10.34 -21.13
N PRO A 93 -0.09 9.16 -20.51
CA PRO A 93 1.02 8.29 -20.14
C PRO A 93 1.86 7.86 -21.36
N THR A 94 3.18 7.91 -21.22
CA THR A 94 4.13 7.42 -22.21
C THR A 94 4.87 6.18 -21.71
N ILE A 95 5.65 5.55 -22.59
CA ILE A 95 6.51 4.41 -22.20
C ILE A 95 7.51 4.84 -21.12
N GLU A 96 7.95 6.10 -21.11
CA GLU A 96 8.87 6.64 -20.10
C GLU A 96 8.22 6.73 -18.71
N ASP A 97 6.89 6.77 -18.61
CA ASP A 97 6.14 6.74 -17.35
C ASP A 97 5.93 5.33 -16.80
N MET A 98 6.40 4.31 -17.51
CA MET A 98 6.26 2.92 -17.11
C MET A 98 7.57 2.35 -16.58
N ILE A 99 7.46 1.35 -15.70
CA ILE A 99 8.57 0.47 -15.32
C ILE A 99 8.28 -0.96 -15.79
N PRO A 100 9.27 -1.66 -16.38
CA PRO A 100 9.12 -3.06 -16.67
C PRO A 100 9.26 -3.89 -15.38
N LEU A 101 8.36 -4.83 -15.19
CA LEU A 101 8.46 -5.89 -14.19
C LEU A 101 8.56 -7.22 -14.93
N GLU A 102 9.76 -7.78 -14.98
CA GLU A 102 10.04 -9.04 -15.68
C GLU A 102 9.24 -10.23 -15.10
N PRO A 103 9.05 -11.31 -15.87
CA PRO A 103 8.41 -12.53 -15.40
C PRO A 103 8.99 -13.04 -14.08
N GLY A 104 8.13 -13.37 -13.11
CA GLY A 104 8.54 -13.91 -11.81
C GLY A 104 9.22 -12.91 -10.87
N LYS A 105 9.36 -11.63 -11.26
CA LYS A 105 9.96 -10.61 -10.39
C LYS A 105 8.94 -9.98 -9.46
N THR A 106 9.42 -9.61 -8.28
CA THR A 106 8.69 -8.81 -7.30
C THR A 106 9.36 -7.46 -7.12
N LYS A 107 8.58 -6.38 -7.19
CA LYS A 107 8.99 -5.02 -6.81
C LYS A 107 8.40 -4.71 -5.44
N ILE A 108 9.27 -4.34 -4.50
CA ILE A 108 8.90 -3.99 -3.13
C ILE A 108 9.10 -2.49 -2.95
N ILE A 109 8.11 -1.81 -2.38
CA ILE A 109 8.13 -0.37 -2.10
C ILE A 109 7.61 -0.14 -0.69
N GLN A 110 8.36 0.65 0.09
CA GLN A 110 7.90 1.11 1.40
C GLN A 110 7.32 2.51 1.26
N THR A 111 6.17 2.74 1.89
CA THR A 111 5.50 4.03 1.88
C THR A 111 4.93 4.36 3.24
N ARG A 112 4.78 5.65 3.52
CA ARG A 112 4.24 6.17 4.77
C ARG A 112 2.85 6.73 4.56
N LEU A 113 1.85 6.11 5.16
CA LEU A 113 0.45 6.54 5.08
C LEU A 113 0.19 7.80 5.92
N SER A 114 0.80 7.92 7.10
CA SER A 114 0.67 9.08 8.00
C SER A 114 1.17 10.40 7.41
N SER A 115 1.80 10.37 6.23
CA SER A 115 2.20 11.57 5.51
C SER A 115 1.04 12.25 4.77
N ALA A 116 -0.01 11.49 4.43
CA ALA A 116 -1.05 11.92 3.51
C ALA A 116 -2.46 11.41 3.87
N TYR A 117 -2.62 10.72 5.00
CA TYR A 117 -3.89 10.26 5.57
C TYR A 117 -3.91 10.52 7.08
#